data_AF-A0AAW0FDI1-F1
#
_entry.id   AF-A0AAW0FDI1-F1
#
_cell.length_a   1.000
_cell.length_b   1.000
_cell.length_c   1.000
_cell.angle_alpha   90.00
_cell.angle_beta   90.00
_cell.angle_gamma   90.00
#
_symmetry.space_group_name_H-M   'P 1'
#
loop_
_entity.id
_entity.type
_entity.pdbx_description
1 polymer ?
#
loop_
_entity_poly.entity_id
_entity_poly.type
_entity_poly.pdbx_seq_one_letter_code
_entity_poly.pdbx_strand_id
1 'polypeptide(L)'
;MSDEDAYLSEESYEFEFEDDEDEVQEENLEEDQLENKYYNAKSLKDDSPLKAIEELQSIAILKDSNYDEDNIEWIFKSLKQIIKINYNINNYSNALENLEKLIEFIPKS
;
A
#
# COMPACT_ATOMS: atom_id res chain seq x y z
N MET A 1 -2.95 -47.14 19.81
CA MET A 1 -2.60 -46.06 20.75
C MET A 1 -2.04 -44.93 19.91
N SER A 2 -2.62 -43.75 20.08
CA SER A 2 -2.47 -42.51 19.31
C SER A 2 -1.13 -41.86 19.60
N ASP A 3 -0.52 -41.20 18.60
CA ASP A 3 0.37 -40.05 18.78
C ASP A 3 0.16 -39.14 17.55
N GLU A 4 -1.05 -38.58 17.49
CA GLU A 4 -1.49 -37.48 16.61
C GLU A 4 -1.09 -36.11 17.20
N ASP A 5 0.03 -36.04 17.93
CA ASP A 5 0.47 -34.84 18.67
C ASP A 5 1.87 -34.36 18.24
N ALA A 6 2.22 -34.52 16.96
CA ALA A 6 3.41 -33.88 16.36
C ALA A 6 3.09 -32.53 15.70
N TYR A 7 1.90 -31.98 15.95
CA TYR A 7 1.53 -30.61 15.61
C TYR A 7 1.49 -29.80 16.91
N LEU A 8 2.25 -28.69 16.95
CA LEU A 8 2.30 -27.69 18.03
C LEU A 8 3.33 -27.96 19.14
N SER A 9 4.60 -27.66 18.86
CA SER A 9 5.49 -27.16 19.91
C SER A 9 6.35 -26.06 19.34
N GLU A 10 5.89 -24.83 19.57
CA GLU A 10 6.72 -23.72 20.06
C GLU A 10 8.02 -23.44 19.28
N GLU A 11 7.88 -23.08 18.01
CA GLU A 11 8.79 -22.08 17.45
C GLU A 11 8.33 -20.73 18.03
N SER A 12 8.75 -20.49 19.28
CA SER A 12 8.64 -19.21 19.96
C SER A 12 9.39 -18.19 19.12
N TYR A 13 8.66 -17.55 18.20
CA TYR A 13 9.09 -16.34 17.49
C TYR A 13 9.22 -15.24 18.54
N GLU A 14 10.35 -15.25 19.24
CA GLU A 14 10.75 -14.16 20.12
C GLU A 14 11.06 -12.99 19.20
N PHE A 15 10.12 -12.05 19.12
CA PHE A 15 10.32 -10.79 18.44
C PHE A 15 11.29 -9.98 19.28
N GLU A 16 12.59 -10.20 19.06
CA GLU A 16 13.63 -9.31 19.56
C GLU A 16 13.41 -7.96 18.85
N PHE A 17 12.75 -7.02 19.54
CA PHE A 17 12.97 -5.61 19.25
C PHE A 17 14.41 -5.35 19.66
N GLU A 18 15.34 -5.43 18.70
CA GLU A 18 16.63 -4.77 18.84
C GLU A 18 16.32 -3.29 19.02
N ASP A 19 16.40 -2.85 20.26
CA ASP A 19 16.29 -1.45 20.71
C ASP A 19 17.60 -0.75 20.28
N ASP A 20 17.86 -0.73 18.98
CA ASP A 20 18.95 0.00 18.38
C ASP A 20 18.47 1.44 18.16
N GLU A 21 18.70 2.27 19.18
CA GLU A 21 18.76 3.74 19.09
C GLU A 21 19.92 4.21 18.18
N ASP A 22 20.07 3.62 16.99
CA ASP A 22 21.08 4.00 16.01
C ASP A 22 20.39 4.32 14.68
N GLU A 23 20.02 5.59 14.55
CA GLU A 23 20.04 6.33 13.28
C GLU A 23 19.36 5.56 12.11
N VAL A 24 18.05 5.33 12.22
CA VAL A 24 17.23 5.01 11.04
C VAL A 24 17.48 6.12 10.02
N GLN A 25 18.25 5.79 8.99
CA GLN A 25 18.51 6.64 7.85
C GLN A 25 17.16 7.16 7.35
N GLU A 26 16.89 8.45 7.59
CA GLU A 26 15.70 9.17 7.07
C GLU A 26 15.52 8.95 5.56
N GLU A 27 16.61 8.60 4.88
CA GLU A 27 16.71 8.36 3.44
C GLU A 27 15.88 7.16 2.93
N ASN A 28 15.69 6.10 3.73
CA ASN A 28 14.89 4.91 3.32
C ASN A 28 13.56 4.78 4.06
N LEU A 29 13.38 5.55 5.14
CA LEU A 29 12.16 5.54 5.94
C LEU A 29 10.91 5.94 5.12
N GLU A 30 11.05 6.84 4.14
CA GLU A 30 9.90 7.28 3.33
C GLU A 30 9.39 6.19 2.36
N GLU A 31 10.29 5.43 1.74
CA GLU A 31 9.93 4.32 0.83
C GLU A 31 9.24 3.18 1.57
N ASP A 32 9.84 2.74 2.69
CA ASP A 32 9.28 1.71 3.56
C ASP A 32 7.91 2.14 4.11
N GLN A 33 7.71 3.43 4.36
CA GLN A 33 6.42 3.97 4.80
C GLN A 33 5.35 3.91 3.70
N LEU A 34 5.68 4.18 2.44
CA LEU A 34 4.72 4.12 1.33
C LEU A 34 4.30 2.70 0.99
N GLU A 35 5.26 1.78 0.94
CA GLU A 35 4.98 0.37 0.71
C GLU A 35 4.03 -0.18 1.77
N ASN A 36 4.35 0.07 3.04
CA ASN A 36 3.51 -0.37 4.16
C ASN A 36 2.11 0.24 4.10
N LYS A 37 1.99 1.55 3.84
CA LYS A 37 0.69 2.22 3.64
C LYS A 37 -0.10 1.57 2.50
N TYR A 38 0.55 1.27 1.38
CA TYR A 38 -0.10 0.65 0.23
C TYR A 38 -0.67 -0.74 0.56
N TYR A 39 0.11 -1.62 1.19
CA TYR A 39 -0.37 -2.96 1.54
C TYR A 39 -1.45 -2.94 2.61
N ASN A 40 -1.32 -2.05 3.61
CA ASN A 40 -2.35 -1.83 4.61
C ASN A 40 -3.68 -1.42 3.94
N ALA A 41 -3.64 -0.42 3.06
CA ALA A 41 -4.81 0.03 2.32
C ALA A 41 -5.40 -1.06 1.40
N LYS A 42 -4.53 -1.85 0.75
CA LYS A 42 -4.94 -2.92 -0.16
C LYS A 42 -5.63 -4.08 0.55
N SER A 43 -5.25 -4.37 1.80
CA SER A 43 -5.92 -5.42 2.60
C SER A 43 -7.39 -5.09 2.84
N LEU A 44 -7.71 -3.79 2.99
CA LEU A 44 -9.06 -3.29 3.26
C LEU A 44 -9.99 -3.34 2.03
N LYS A 45 -9.52 -3.67 0.83
CA LYS A 45 -10.31 -3.56 -0.40
C LYS A 45 -11.59 -4.41 -0.39
N ASP A 46 -11.55 -5.56 0.29
CA ASP A 46 -12.65 -6.55 0.32
C ASP A 46 -13.58 -6.29 1.51
N ASP A 47 -13.04 -5.85 2.65
CA ASP A 47 -13.80 -5.57 3.87
C ASP A 47 -14.41 -4.16 3.90
N SER A 48 -13.64 -3.16 3.47
CA SER A 48 -14.01 -1.75 3.52
C SER A 48 -13.48 -0.98 2.30
N PRO A 49 -14.13 -1.12 1.13
CA PRO A 49 -13.65 -0.53 -0.12
C PRO A 49 -13.54 1.00 -0.06
N LEU A 50 -14.40 1.68 0.70
CA LEU A 50 -14.33 3.14 0.87
C LEU A 50 -13.09 3.57 1.67
N LYS A 51 -12.79 2.88 2.78
CA LYS A 51 -11.58 3.15 3.57
C LYS A 51 -10.31 2.82 2.76
N ALA A 52 -10.33 1.72 2.01
CA ALA A 52 -9.23 1.39 1.11
C ALA A 52 -8.98 2.51 0.09
N ILE A 53 -10.04 3.12 -0.46
CA ILE A 53 -9.91 4.26 -1.37
C ILE A 53 -9.31 5.48 -0.66
N GLU A 54 -9.77 5.83 0.55
CA GLU A 54 -9.24 6.98 1.31
C GLU A 54 -7.74 6.82 1.61
N GLU A 55 -7.33 5.64 2.08
CA GLU A 55 -5.93 5.35 2.38
C GLU A 55 -5.06 5.37 1.12
N LEU A 56 -5.52 4.78 0.02
CA LEU A 56 -4.80 4.83 -1.26
C LEU A 56 -4.74 6.26 -1.84
N GLN A 57 -5.77 7.08 -1.58
CA GLN A 57 -5.78 8.49 -1.99
C GLN A 57 -4.73 9.30 -1.23
N SER A 58 -4.49 8.99 0.05
CA SER A 58 -3.43 9.65 0.83
C SER A 58 -2.05 9.46 0.20
N ILE A 59 -1.79 8.28 -0.37
CA ILE A 59 -0.56 7.98 -1.11
C ILE A 59 -0.54 8.76 -2.43
N ALA A 60 -1.66 8.79 -3.16
CA ALA A 60 -1.74 9.43 -4.47
C ALA A 60 -1.56 10.98 -4.43
N ILE A 61 -1.88 11.63 -3.31
CA ILE A 61 -1.74 13.09 -3.13
C ILE A 61 -0.27 13.52 -3.01
N LEU A 62 0.65 12.62 -2.66
CA LEU A 62 2.07 12.92 -2.48
C LEU A 62 2.79 13.29 -3.79
N LYS A 63 2.13 13.10 -4.94
CA LYS A 63 2.60 13.51 -6.28
C LYS A 63 3.14 14.94 -6.34
N ASP A 64 2.56 15.88 -5.59
CA ASP A 64 2.96 17.29 -5.66
C ASP A 64 4.16 17.62 -4.77
N SER A 65 4.58 16.71 -3.89
CA SER A 65 5.57 16.99 -2.84
C SER A 65 6.93 16.29 -3.03
N ASN A 66 6.98 15.08 -3.60
CA ASN A 66 8.24 14.35 -3.84
C ASN A 66 8.20 13.61 -5.19
N TYR A 67 9.19 13.91 -6.05
CA TYR A 67 9.34 13.34 -7.40
C TYR A 67 10.47 12.28 -7.45
N ASP A 68 10.61 11.47 -6.41
CA ASP A 68 11.47 10.29 -6.47
C ASP A 68 10.81 9.17 -7.28
N GLU A 69 11.62 8.42 -8.02
CA GLU A 69 11.17 7.38 -8.95
C GLU A 69 10.40 6.27 -8.21
N ASP A 70 10.86 5.89 -7.01
CA ASP A 70 10.23 4.89 -6.15
C ASP A 70 8.89 5.37 -5.57
N ASN A 71 8.80 6.65 -5.21
CA ASN A 71 7.54 7.28 -4.78
C ASN A 71 6.50 7.28 -5.93
N ILE A 72 6.95 7.55 -7.16
CA ILE A 72 6.09 7.54 -8.36
C ILE A 72 5.50 6.14 -8.60
N GLU A 73 6.27 5.06 -8.38
CA GLU A 73 5.76 3.69 -8.53
C GLU A 73 4.60 3.42 -7.55
N TRP A 74 4.75 3.81 -6.28
CA TRP A 74 3.70 3.62 -5.27
C TRP A 74 2.47 4.48 -5.52
N ILE A 75 2.64 5.71 -5.99
CA ILE A 75 1.54 6.58 -6.41
C ILE A 75 0.79 5.92 -7.59
N PHE A 76 1.51 5.40 -8.58
CA PHE A 76 0.92 4.73 -9.73
C PHE A 76 0.16 3.44 -9.35
N LYS A 77 0.76 2.60 -8.50
CA LYS A 77 0.11 1.39 -7.95
C LYS A 77 -1.16 1.75 -7.19
N SER A 78 -1.15 2.83 -6.41
CA SER A 78 -2.28 3.29 -5.62
C SER A 78 -3.44 3.76 -6.50
N LEU A 79 -3.17 4.63 -7.48
CA LEU A 79 -4.16 5.10 -8.45
C LEU A 79 -4.81 3.94 -9.21
N LYS A 80 -4.02 2.99 -9.69
CA LYS A 80 -4.53 1.79 -10.37
C LYS A 80 -5.46 0.97 -9.47
N GLN A 81 -5.15 0.85 -8.19
CA GLN A 81 -5.96 0.11 -7.24
C GLN A 81 -7.27 0.84 -6.90
N ILE A 82 -7.23 2.18 -6.75
CA ILE A 82 -8.43 3.02 -6.59
C ILE A 82 -9.41 2.83 -7.76
N ILE A 83 -8.91 2.82 -9.00
CA ILE A 83 -9.73 2.61 -10.20
C ILE A 83 -10.43 1.25 -10.14
N LYS A 84 -9.70 0.19 -9.78
CA LYS A 84 -10.26 -1.17 -9.65
C LYS A 84 -11.36 -1.24 -8.58
N ILE A 85 -11.14 -0.65 -7.41
CA ILE A 85 -12.11 -0.67 -6.32
C ILE A 85 -13.36 0.13 -6.73
N ASN A 86 -13.20 1.33 -7.29
CA ASN A 86 -14.31 2.14 -7.79
C ASN A 86 -15.12 1.42 -8.89
N TYR A 87 -14.45 0.71 -9.80
CA TYR A 87 -15.10 -0.12 -10.80
C TYR A 87 -15.95 -1.23 -10.15
N ASN A 88 -15.41 -1.93 -9.16
CA ASN A 88 -16.10 -3.02 -8.47
C ASN A 88 -17.35 -2.55 -7.69
N ILE A 89 -17.33 -1.34 -7.13
CA ILE A 89 -18.48 -0.76 -6.42
C ILE A 89 -19.46 0.01 -7.34
N ASN A 90 -19.31 -0.11 -8.66
CA ASN A 90 -20.08 0.62 -9.68
C ASN A 90 -19.96 2.16 -9.63
N ASN A 91 -18.89 2.68 -9.02
CA ASN A 91 -18.60 4.12 -9.01
C ASN A 91 -17.74 4.52 -10.22
N TYR A 92 -18.35 4.47 -11.40
CA TYR A 92 -17.65 4.73 -12.66
C TYR A 92 -17.17 6.17 -12.81
N SER A 93 -17.86 7.14 -12.20
CA SER A 93 -17.46 8.56 -12.24
C SER A 93 -16.08 8.75 -11.61
N ASN A 94 -15.89 8.26 -10.38
CA ASN A 94 -14.59 8.37 -9.72
C ASN A 94 -13.54 7.48 -10.39
N ALA A 95 -13.93 6.33 -10.96
CA ALA A 95 -12.99 5.50 -11.71
C ALA A 95 -12.39 6.25 -12.92
N LEU A 96 -13.23 7.00 -13.67
CA LEU A 96 -12.79 7.79 -14.81
C LEU A 96 -11.90 8.98 -14.40
N GLU A 97 -12.27 9.71 -13.36
CA GLU A 97 -11.45 10.83 -12.86
C GLU A 97 -10.03 10.36 -12.44
N ASN A 98 -9.95 9.23 -11.73
CA ASN A 98 -8.65 8.68 -11.34
C ASN A 98 -7.87 8.11 -12.54
N LEU A 99 -8.57 7.67 -13.59
CA LEU A 99 -7.95 7.22 -14.83
C LEU A 99 -7.35 8.40 -15.62
N GLU A 100 -8.00 9.55 -15.65
CA GLU A 100 -7.43 10.79 -16.22
C GLU A 100 -6.13 11.16 -15.50
N LYS A 101 -6.12 11.16 -14.17
CA LYS A 101 -4.92 11.41 -13.34
C LYS A 101 -3.81 10.40 -13.63
N LEU A 102 -4.15 9.13 -13.83
CA LEU A 102 -3.17 8.07 -14.13
C LEU A 102 -2.54 8.24 -15.52
N ILE A 103 -3.28 8.76 -16.50
CA ILE A 103 -2.74 9.03 -17.84
C ILE A 103 -1.70 10.15 -17.83
N GLU A 104 -1.77 11.09 -16.89
CA GLU A 104 -0.74 12.14 -16.73
C GLU A 104 0.64 11.59 -16.35
N PHE A 105 0.70 10.41 -15.72
CA PHE A 105 1.95 9.73 -15.42
C PHE A 105 2.57 9.03 -16.64
N ILE A 106 1.83 8.91 -17.74
CA ILE A 106 2.34 8.28 -18.95
C ILE A 106 3.15 9.33 -19.73
N PRO A 107 4.43 9.06 -20.05
CA PRO A 107 5.22 9.99 -20.84
C PRO A 107 4.57 10.21 -22.20
N LYS A 108 4.30 11.48 -22.53
CA LYS A 108 3.84 11.86 -23.87
C LYS A 108 5.03 11.75 -24.82
N SER A 109 4.96 10.78 -25.73
CA SER A 109 5.95 10.56 -26.80
C SER A 109 6.01 11.71 -27.79
#